data_AF-A0AAE0PL03-F1
#
_entry.id   AF-A0AAE0PL03-F1
#
_cell.length_a   1.000
_cell.length_b   1.000
_cell.length_c   1.000
_cell.angle_alpha   90.00
_cell.angle_beta   90.00
_cell.angle_gamma   90.00
#
_symmetry.space_group_name_H-M   'P 1'
#
loop_
_entity.id
_entity.type
_entity.pdbx_description
1 polymer ?
#
loop_
_entity_poly.entity_id
_entity_poly.type
_entity_poly.pdbx_seq_one_letter_code
_entity_poly.pdbx_strand_id
1 'polypeptide(L)'
;MPPSGFSHQRSQSTSSLPPSSVGGSSFGVHARHSSTSLARGPGAHVTRPTGIPSFRGYYYYYSLSLRTGSNQDVGGLIGGPLLGGGRQQQDKDAKEKEKKKKARGGGNQGGGGKGGGGAKHTRILSHRAWLLGFVMTRETNITMDEKNVADEKRSVVRVERTKVKKRRSTLETLIKFGTDASGLERTFRLFQAIAQCIQSFSSVRSILIYLFITVPQVVYTFLFFHNNNKYSTSPSNLITQSWLERTDAQWMTNAMEARSRLAKGRRFFRVFRFVESFHSAFTLTNAHEEKDLATWLDISAKSFNGMYLLFETLVFFSAVDLNKLSPFSRETEEFLNVEGQRFWFFALVCGVLAGVVRLWEDYRRQEQEQVRDGRDNSAEKEKGSVEEEDEAEDEHVKQLKEEERQRAAVEQKKERDAARKGRRTRILRRIVADLLDIPQPGAVVGWTPFLPGTVGVMMIGSTLLTGMEVWDKCSRL
;
A
#
# COMPACT_ATOMS: atom_id res chain seq x y z
N MET A 1 -62.57 -44.56 39.10
CA MET A 1 -62.18 -45.35 40.28
C MET A 1 -60.84 -46.02 39.99
N PRO A 2 -59.80 -45.87 40.84
CA PRO A 2 -58.64 -46.78 40.88
C PRO A 2 -58.97 -48.00 41.79
N PRO A 3 -58.05 -48.90 42.22
CA PRO A 3 -56.74 -49.35 41.70
C PRO A 3 -56.57 -50.90 41.69
N SER A 4 -55.43 -51.40 41.20
CA SER A 4 -54.59 -52.52 41.71
C SER A 4 -53.53 -52.81 40.64
N GLY A 5 -52.24 -53.07 40.89
CA GLY A 5 -51.47 -53.44 42.07
C GLY A 5 -50.45 -54.51 41.59
N PHE A 6 -49.15 -54.36 41.86
CA PHE A 6 -48.26 -55.37 42.45
C PHE A 6 -46.76 -55.00 42.33
N SER A 7 -46.11 -55.22 43.47
CA SER A 7 -44.72 -54.98 43.84
C SER A 7 -43.83 -56.21 43.62
N HIS A 8 -42.50 -56.00 43.49
CA HIS A 8 -41.54 -56.81 44.25
C HIS A 8 -40.19 -56.10 44.47
N GLN A 9 -39.77 -56.14 45.74
CA GLN A 9 -38.47 -55.79 46.32
C GLN A 9 -37.32 -56.70 45.83
N ARG A 10 -36.09 -56.17 45.78
CA ARG A 10 -34.96 -56.70 46.58
C ARG A 10 -33.79 -55.71 46.65
N SER A 11 -33.41 -55.37 47.88
CA SER A 11 -32.14 -54.76 48.29
C SER A 11 -31.16 -55.87 48.71
N GLN A 12 -29.84 -55.65 48.62
CA GLN A 12 -28.82 -55.87 49.68
C GLN A 12 -27.40 -55.50 49.18
N SER A 13 -26.83 -54.49 49.86
CA SER A 13 -25.49 -54.31 50.45
C SER A 13 -24.32 -55.28 50.13
N THR A 14 -23.11 -54.74 49.91
CA THR A 14 -21.88 -54.85 50.76
C THR A 14 -20.53 -54.82 49.99
N SER A 15 -19.64 -53.95 50.52
CA SER A 15 -18.18 -54.03 50.71
C SER A 15 -17.18 -54.65 49.70
N SER A 16 -16.03 -53.97 49.65
CA SER A 16 -14.63 -54.48 49.79
C SER A 16 -13.70 -54.37 48.57
N LEU A 17 -12.48 -53.87 48.89
CA LEU A 17 -11.28 -53.73 48.07
C LEU A 17 -10.73 -55.10 47.58
N PRO A 18 -9.83 -55.08 46.58
CA PRO A 18 -8.52 -55.71 46.79
C PRO A 18 -7.33 -54.94 46.15
N PRO A 19 -6.08 -55.39 46.38
CA PRO A 19 -4.86 -54.57 46.29
C PRO A 19 -3.93 -54.87 45.09
N SER A 20 -2.87 -54.05 45.03
CA SER A 20 -1.47 -54.34 44.63
C SER A 20 -1.06 -54.54 43.15
N SER A 21 -0.17 -53.62 42.74
CA SER A 21 1.16 -53.82 42.11
C SER A 21 1.32 -54.54 40.76
N VAL A 22 1.66 -53.78 39.72
CA VAL A 22 2.74 -54.03 38.71
C VAL A 22 3.12 -52.62 38.20
N GLY A 23 4.33 -52.08 38.33
CA GLY A 23 5.60 -52.58 37.78
C GLY A 23 5.84 -51.92 36.41
N GLY A 24 6.44 -50.72 36.36
CA GLY A 24 6.71 -50.01 35.10
C GLY A 24 7.68 -48.85 35.27
N SER A 25 8.94 -49.11 34.93
CA SER A 25 10.10 -48.25 35.05
C SER A 25 10.16 -47.10 34.03
N SER A 26 10.98 -46.10 34.39
CA SER A 26 11.87 -45.32 33.48
C SER A 26 11.37 -43.97 32.98
N PHE A 27 11.76 -42.89 33.66
CA PHE A 27 12.83 -41.96 33.24
C PHE A 27 12.79 -40.71 34.14
N GLY A 28 13.66 -40.69 35.15
CA GLY A 28 13.87 -39.53 36.02
C GLY A 28 14.88 -38.57 35.41
N VAL A 29 14.43 -37.37 35.03
CA VAL A 29 15.31 -36.22 34.78
C VAL A 29 15.43 -35.43 36.09
N HIS A 30 16.61 -35.49 36.69
CA HIS A 30 16.97 -34.71 37.87
C HIS A 30 16.99 -33.20 37.54
N ALA A 31 16.10 -32.42 38.17
CA ALA A 31 16.30 -30.99 38.38
C ALA A 31 16.45 -30.76 39.89
N ARG A 32 17.69 -30.44 40.30
CA ARG A 32 18.05 -30.11 41.68
C ARG A 32 17.40 -28.78 42.07
N HIS A 33 16.48 -28.81 43.02
CA HIS A 33 16.11 -27.65 43.82
C HIS A 33 17.10 -27.53 44.99
N SER A 34 17.95 -26.51 44.95
CA SER A 34 18.72 -26.06 46.11
C SER A 34 17.83 -25.18 47.00
N SER A 35 17.35 -25.77 48.09
CA SER A 35 16.69 -25.09 49.20
C SER A 35 17.74 -24.53 50.15
N THR A 36 17.90 -23.21 50.20
CA THR A 36 18.57 -22.54 51.32
C THR A 36 17.50 -22.10 52.33
N SER A 37 17.40 -22.85 53.42
CA SER A 37 16.70 -22.43 54.63
C SER A 37 17.56 -21.37 55.34
N LEU A 38 17.04 -20.16 55.52
CA LEU A 38 17.65 -19.16 56.38
C LEU A 38 16.65 -18.76 57.46
N ALA A 39 17.12 -18.88 58.69
CA ALA A 39 16.38 -18.76 59.93
C ALA A 39 15.73 -17.38 60.10
N ARG A 40 14.52 -17.38 60.66
CA ARG A 40 13.71 -16.20 60.98
C ARG A 40 13.94 -15.84 62.45
N GLY A 41 14.67 -14.77 62.71
CA GLY A 41 14.70 -14.09 64.02
C GLY A 41 13.62 -13.00 64.11
N PRO A 42 13.10 -12.67 65.31
CA PRO A 42 12.01 -11.72 65.46
C PRO A 42 12.53 -10.29 65.68
N GLY A 43 11.85 -9.32 65.06
CA GLY A 43 11.80 -7.93 65.54
C GLY A 43 12.72 -6.92 64.84
N ALA A 44 12.18 -6.21 63.85
CA ALA A 44 12.42 -4.78 63.63
C ALA A 44 11.45 -4.26 62.55
N HIS A 45 10.50 -3.42 62.95
CA HIS A 45 9.62 -2.68 62.05
C HIS A 45 10.46 -1.67 61.26
N VAL A 46 10.65 -1.91 59.96
CA VAL A 46 11.19 -0.93 59.01
C VAL A 46 10.13 -0.66 57.97
N THR A 47 9.48 0.49 58.07
CA THR A 47 8.59 1.07 57.06
C THR A 47 9.42 1.48 55.84
N ARG A 48 9.40 0.64 54.79
CA ARG A 48 9.83 1.05 53.44
C ARG A 48 8.62 1.52 52.64
N PRO A 49 8.74 2.60 51.85
CA PRO A 49 7.64 3.11 51.04
C PRO A 49 7.32 2.15 49.88
N THR A 50 6.07 1.71 49.86
CA THR A 50 5.31 1.23 48.70
C THR A 50 5.45 2.26 47.57
N GLY A 51 5.85 1.94 46.35
CA GLY A 51 5.15 1.05 45.43
C GLY A 51 5.16 1.75 44.06
N ILE A 52 6.07 1.37 43.19
CA ILE A 52 6.01 1.73 41.77
C ILE A 52 4.93 0.81 41.16
N PRO A 53 3.86 1.33 40.54
CA PRO A 53 2.88 0.47 39.89
C PRO A 53 3.53 -0.16 38.67
N SER A 54 3.84 -1.45 38.77
CA SER A 54 4.14 -2.26 37.59
C SER A 54 2.91 -2.23 36.69
N PHE A 55 3.04 -1.62 35.52
CA PHE A 55 2.06 -1.58 34.45
C PHE A 55 1.92 -2.98 33.82
N ARG A 56 1.49 -3.98 34.61
CA ARG A 56 0.97 -5.26 34.12
C ARG A 56 -0.50 -5.03 33.79
N GLY A 57 -0.74 -4.44 32.63
CA GLY A 57 -2.05 -4.44 32.00
C GLY A 57 -2.47 -5.90 31.78
N TYR A 58 -3.63 -6.24 32.34
CA TYR A 58 -4.31 -7.52 32.21
C TYR A 58 -4.48 -7.87 30.73
N TYR A 59 -3.70 -8.83 30.24
CA TYR A 59 -4.05 -9.66 29.08
C TYR A 59 -4.09 -11.11 29.57
N TYR A 60 -5.23 -11.51 30.14
CA TYR A 60 -5.51 -12.93 30.38
C TYR A 60 -5.82 -13.57 29.03
N TYR A 61 -4.86 -14.33 28.50
CA TYR A 61 -5.07 -15.20 27.34
C TYR A 61 -5.83 -16.44 27.78
N TYR A 62 -7.08 -16.57 27.36
CA TYR A 62 -7.73 -17.88 27.26
C TYR A 62 -7.43 -18.45 25.87
N SER A 63 -6.52 -19.43 25.81
CA SER A 63 -6.34 -20.28 24.65
C SER A 63 -7.38 -21.41 24.70
N LEU A 64 -8.55 -21.20 24.09
CA LEU A 64 -9.53 -22.26 23.85
C LEU A 64 -9.33 -22.79 22.42
N SER A 65 -8.79 -24.01 22.30
CA SER A 65 -8.77 -24.76 21.06
C SER A 65 -10.19 -25.25 20.75
N LEU A 66 -10.78 -24.80 19.63
CA LEU A 66 -12.02 -25.37 19.13
C LEU A 66 -11.84 -25.97 17.73
N ARG A 67 -12.27 -27.24 17.68
CA ARG A 67 -12.45 -28.15 16.55
C ARG A 67 -13.36 -27.51 15.50
N THR A 68 -12.91 -27.48 14.24
CA THR A 68 -13.74 -27.11 13.09
C THR A 68 -14.62 -28.28 12.67
N GLY A 69 -15.94 -28.05 12.62
CA GLY A 69 -16.93 -28.94 12.02
C GLY A 69 -17.43 -28.41 10.67
N SER A 70 -17.37 -29.30 9.68
CA SER A 70 -17.99 -29.38 8.35
C SER A 70 -19.08 -28.38 7.92
N ASN A 71 -18.86 -27.84 6.70
CA ASN A 71 -19.75 -27.40 5.62
C ASN A 71 -21.28 -27.55 5.75
N GLN A 72 -22.00 -26.51 5.31
CA GLN A 72 -23.15 -26.66 4.43
C GLN A 72 -23.42 -25.40 3.58
N ASP A 73 -23.75 -25.67 2.31
CA ASP A 73 -24.12 -24.74 1.24
C ASP A 73 -25.39 -23.94 1.52
N VAL A 74 -25.38 -22.65 1.19
CA VAL A 74 -26.60 -21.97 0.70
C VAL A 74 -26.20 -20.86 -0.27
N GLY A 75 -26.56 -21.04 -1.54
CA GLY A 75 -26.55 -19.98 -2.55
C GLY A 75 -27.85 -19.17 -2.52
N GLY A 76 -27.83 -18.00 -3.17
CA GLY A 76 -29.07 -17.28 -3.51
C GLY A 76 -28.92 -15.77 -3.62
N LEU A 77 -28.92 -15.30 -4.87
CA LEU A 77 -29.48 -14.04 -5.36
C LEU A 77 -29.60 -12.84 -4.40
N ILE A 78 -28.96 -11.72 -4.76
CA ILE A 78 -29.62 -10.42 -4.98
C ILE A 78 -28.69 -9.54 -5.83
N GLY A 79 -29.17 -9.16 -7.01
CA GLY A 79 -28.55 -8.19 -7.90
C GLY A 79 -29.14 -6.79 -7.74
N GLY A 80 -28.35 -5.77 -8.04
CA GLY A 80 -28.77 -4.37 -8.17
C GLY A 80 -27.56 -3.44 -8.29
N PRO A 81 -27.46 -2.58 -9.32
CA PRO A 81 -26.26 -1.78 -9.56
C PRO A 81 -26.34 -0.45 -8.81
N LEU A 82 -25.42 -0.21 -7.87
CA LEU A 82 -25.24 1.08 -7.22
C LEU A 82 -23.80 1.59 -7.44
N LEU A 83 -23.73 2.56 -8.37
CA LEU A 83 -22.91 3.77 -8.41
C LEU A 83 -21.40 3.69 -8.03
N GLY A 84 -20.57 4.00 -9.05
CA GLY A 84 -19.66 5.14 -8.90
C GLY A 84 -18.15 4.89 -8.77
N GLY A 85 -17.57 3.88 -9.44
CA GLY A 85 -16.09 3.69 -9.43
C GLY A 85 -15.41 3.43 -10.78
N GLY A 86 -16.18 3.21 -11.86
CA GLY A 86 -15.67 2.60 -13.10
C GLY A 86 -14.98 3.51 -14.14
N ARG A 87 -14.96 4.84 -13.96
CA ARG A 87 -14.54 5.75 -15.05
C ARG A 87 -13.06 5.62 -15.46
N GLN A 88 -12.14 5.27 -14.56
CA GLN A 88 -10.71 5.18 -14.92
C GLN A 88 -10.31 3.88 -15.63
N GLN A 89 -11.11 2.82 -15.52
CA GLN A 89 -10.85 1.58 -16.25
C GLN A 89 -11.46 1.62 -17.64
N GLN A 90 -12.66 2.20 -17.79
CA GLN A 90 -13.32 2.38 -19.09
C GLN A 90 -12.51 3.27 -20.05
N ASP A 91 -11.85 4.31 -19.56
CA ASP A 91 -11.00 5.18 -20.39
C ASP A 91 -9.72 4.48 -20.90
N LYS A 92 -9.21 3.50 -20.15
CA LYS A 92 -8.07 2.68 -20.60
C LYS A 92 -8.49 1.69 -21.67
N ASP A 93 -9.61 1.03 -21.47
CA ASP A 93 -10.14 0.03 -22.41
C ASP A 93 -10.64 0.70 -23.71
N ALA A 94 -11.17 1.93 -23.63
CA ALA A 94 -11.53 2.74 -24.80
C ALA A 94 -10.29 3.14 -25.64
N LYS A 95 -9.21 3.58 -24.99
CA LYS A 95 -7.94 3.92 -25.68
C LYS A 95 -7.25 2.70 -26.30
N GLU A 96 -7.37 1.53 -25.68
CA GLU A 96 -6.81 0.30 -26.23
C GLU A 96 -7.63 -0.22 -27.43
N LYS A 97 -8.96 -0.07 -27.39
CA LYS A 97 -9.84 -0.35 -28.55
C LYS A 97 -9.59 0.61 -29.71
N GLU A 98 -9.32 1.89 -29.45
CA GLU A 98 -9.01 2.87 -30.50
C GLU A 98 -7.64 2.58 -31.17
N LYS A 99 -6.64 2.15 -30.38
CA LYS A 99 -5.34 1.70 -30.91
C LYS A 99 -5.46 0.44 -31.77
N LYS A 100 -6.26 -0.55 -31.35
CA LYS A 100 -6.53 -1.77 -32.15
C LYS A 100 -7.31 -1.47 -33.43
N LYS A 101 -8.21 -0.48 -33.42
CA LYS A 101 -8.97 -0.07 -34.62
C LYS A 101 -8.09 0.62 -35.67
N LYS A 102 -7.10 1.43 -35.24
CA LYS A 102 -6.10 2.03 -36.14
C LYS A 102 -5.11 1.02 -36.72
N ALA A 103 -4.79 -0.06 -36.00
CA ALA A 103 -3.90 -1.12 -36.50
C ALA A 103 -4.57 -2.07 -37.51
N ARG A 104 -5.92 -2.14 -37.56
CA ARG A 104 -6.67 -3.02 -38.47
C ARG A 104 -7.27 -2.32 -39.70
N GLY A 105 -7.16 -1.00 -39.80
CA GLY A 105 -7.79 -0.21 -40.88
C GLY A 105 -7.00 -0.07 -42.19
N GLY A 106 -5.79 -0.63 -42.29
CA GLY A 106 -4.94 -0.55 -43.49
C GLY A 106 -5.16 -1.68 -44.50
N GLY A 107 -6.38 -2.20 -44.60
CA GLY A 107 -6.74 -3.30 -45.50
C GLY A 107 -7.38 -2.80 -46.79
N ASN A 108 -6.55 -2.68 -47.82
CA ASN A 108 -6.82 -2.68 -49.26
C ASN A 108 -8.30 -2.93 -49.67
N GLN A 109 -9.02 -1.89 -50.10
CA GLN A 109 -10.23 -2.03 -50.93
C GLN A 109 -9.87 -1.71 -52.37
N GLY A 110 -9.73 -2.77 -53.17
CA GLY A 110 -9.77 -2.73 -54.62
C GLY A 110 -11.20 -2.93 -55.14
N GLY A 111 -11.47 -2.31 -56.30
CA GLY A 111 -12.70 -2.44 -57.08
C GLY A 111 -13.30 -1.06 -57.41
N GLY A 112 -13.52 -0.66 -58.65
CA GLY A 112 -13.32 -1.32 -59.94
C GLY A 112 -13.52 -0.28 -61.04
N GLY A 113 -12.74 -0.39 -62.11
CA GLY A 113 -12.86 0.44 -63.30
C GLY A 113 -12.93 -0.45 -64.53
N LYS A 114 -14.12 -0.60 -65.10
CA LYS A 114 -14.34 -1.12 -66.45
C LYS A 114 -13.95 -0.05 -67.46
N GLY A 115 -13.11 -0.39 -68.42
CA GLY A 115 -12.83 0.42 -69.60
C GLY A 115 -11.89 -0.36 -70.51
N GLY A 116 -12.46 -1.01 -71.53
CA GLY A 116 -11.70 -1.83 -72.49
C GLY A 116 -11.04 -1.01 -73.59
N GLY A 117 -10.15 -1.67 -74.33
CA GLY A 117 -9.73 -1.22 -75.65
C GLY A 117 -8.27 -1.48 -75.98
N GLY A 118 -8.03 -2.51 -76.79
CA GLY A 118 -7.20 -2.35 -77.99
C GLY A 118 -5.68 -2.52 -77.88
N ALA A 119 -5.24 -3.71 -78.31
CA ALA A 119 -4.23 -3.92 -79.36
C ALA A 119 -2.72 -3.61 -79.09
N LYS A 120 -1.98 -4.73 -79.02
CA LYS A 120 -0.84 -5.17 -79.86
C LYS A 120 0.51 -4.40 -79.86
N HIS A 121 1.54 -5.25 -79.81
CA HIS A 121 2.84 -5.22 -80.54
C HIS A 121 4.15 -4.85 -79.79
N THR A 122 4.93 -5.91 -79.54
CA THR A 122 6.39 -6.11 -79.74
C THR A 122 7.47 -5.16 -79.21
N ARG A 123 8.41 -5.80 -78.48
CA ARG A 123 9.90 -5.68 -78.45
C ARG A 123 10.53 -4.51 -79.23
N ILE A 124 11.55 -3.88 -78.62
CA ILE A 124 12.99 -3.95 -79.01
C ILE A 124 13.84 -3.04 -78.10
N LEU A 125 15.07 -3.50 -77.84
CA LEU A 125 16.24 -2.82 -77.26
C LEU A 125 16.50 -1.39 -77.80
N SER A 126 17.15 -0.53 -77.01
CA SER A 126 18.46 0.08 -77.36
C SER A 126 18.90 1.19 -76.40
N HIS A 127 20.19 1.18 -76.13
CA HIS A 127 21.05 2.10 -75.40
C HIS A 127 21.18 3.53 -75.98
N ARG A 128 21.56 4.45 -75.07
CA ARG A 128 22.54 5.57 -75.15
C ARG A 128 22.43 6.59 -76.31
N ALA A 129 22.36 7.89 -75.98
CA ALA A 129 23.51 8.82 -75.96
C ALA A 129 23.12 10.32 -76.10
N TRP A 130 23.86 11.15 -75.35
CA TRP A 130 24.26 12.56 -75.60
C TRP A 130 23.21 13.69 -75.54
N LEU A 131 23.27 14.69 -74.64
CA LEU A 131 24.22 15.78 -74.30
C LEU A 131 24.29 16.97 -75.29
N LEU A 132 24.12 18.17 -74.68
CA LEU A 132 24.41 19.56 -75.09
C LEU A 132 23.33 20.29 -75.92
N GLY A 133 22.85 21.50 -75.58
CA GLY A 133 23.13 22.45 -74.51
C GLY A 133 22.41 23.78 -74.80
N PHE A 134 21.94 24.50 -73.78
CA PHE A 134 21.55 25.91 -73.93
C PHE A 134 21.73 26.70 -72.62
N VAL A 135 22.19 27.93 -72.78
CA VAL A 135 22.73 28.85 -71.77
C VAL A 135 21.68 29.90 -71.35
N MET A 136 21.74 30.32 -70.07
CA MET A 136 21.06 31.45 -69.40
C MET A 136 19.52 31.42 -69.41
N THR A 137 18.79 31.58 -68.29
CA THR A 137 18.77 32.74 -67.39
C THR A 137 17.82 32.44 -66.21
N ARG A 138 18.12 33.01 -65.02
CA ARG A 138 17.17 33.50 -63.99
C ARG A 138 16.26 32.51 -63.20
N GLU A 139 16.21 32.79 -61.89
CA GLU A 139 15.21 32.41 -60.86
C GLU A 139 15.28 31.01 -60.25
N THR A 140 16.00 30.88 -59.12
CA THR A 140 15.62 29.95 -58.05
C THR A 140 15.31 30.74 -56.78
N ASN A 141 14.07 31.18 -56.74
CA ASN A 141 13.34 31.57 -55.54
C ASN A 141 12.88 30.28 -54.81
N ILE A 142 13.03 30.28 -53.49
CA ILE A 142 12.14 29.64 -52.51
C ILE A 142 11.95 28.12 -52.66
N THR A 143 12.66 27.32 -51.86
CA THR A 143 12.14 26.04 -51.32
C THR A 143 12.90 25.47 -50.11
N MET A 144 13.98 26.10 -49.62
CA MET A 144 14.69 25.62 -48.42
C MET A 144 14.15 26.15 -47.06
N ASP A 145 13.22 27.11 -47.05
CA ASP A 145 12.74 27.72 -45.80
C ASP A 145 11.56 26.97 -45.13
N GLU A 146 10.81 26.13 -45.84
CA GLU A 146 9.58 25.55 -45.26
C GLU A 146 9.83 24.40 -44.28
N LYS A 147 10.91 23.63 -44.46
CA LYS A 147 11.24 22.52 -43.54
C LYS A 147 11.82 23.02 -42.21
N ASN A 148 12.68 24.04 -42.24
CA ASN A 148 13.24 24.61 -41.02
C ASN A 148 12.17 25.34 -40.18
N VAL A 149 11.21 26.02 -40.83
CA VAL A 149 10.08 26.66 -40.13
C VAL A 149 9.11 25.63 -39.52
N ALA A 150 8.95 24.46 -40.13
CA ALA A 150 8.10 23.39 -39.58
C ALA A 150 8.72 22.73 -38.33
N ASP A 151 10.03 22.51 -38.33
CA ASP A 151 10.75 21.95 -37.17
C ASP A 151 10.93 22.96 -36.05
N GLU A 152 11.13 24.25 -36.37
CA GLU A 152 11.17 25.30 -35.36
C GLU A 152 9.80 25.49 -34.70
N LYS A 153 8.70 25.49 -35.47
CA LYS A 153 7.33 25.52 -34.90
C LYS A 153 7.01 24.27 -34.08
N ARG A 154 7.50 23.08 -34.45
CA ARG A 154 7.37 21.87 -33.62
C ARG A 154 8.18 21.95 -32.34
N SER A 155 9.37 22.53 -32.38
CA SER A 155 10.22 22.72 -31.20
C SER A 155 9.60 23.72 -30.21
N VAL A 156 9.03 24.84 -30.71
CA VAL A 156 8.37 25.86 -29.90
C VAL A 156 7.08 25.32 -29.27
N VAL A 157 6.26 24.58 -30.02
CA VAL A 157 5.06 23.92 -29.47
C VAL A 157 5.40 22.85 -28.44
N ARG A 158 6.54 22.16 -28.59
CA ARG A 158 7.00 21.14 -27.62
C ARG A 158 7.59 21.80 -26.36
N VAL A 159 8.32 22.92 -26.49
CA VAL A 159 8.87 23.70 -25.37
C VAL A 159 7.75 24.39 -24.56
N GLU A 160 6.71 24.89 -25.21
CA GLU A 160 5.53 25.44 -24.53
C GLU A 160 4.73 24.37 -23.78
N ARG A 161 4.55 23.17 -24.36
CA ARG A 161 3.90 22.07 -23.64
C ARG A 161 4.68 21.60 -22.42
N THR A 162 6.01 21.77 -22.38
CA THR A 162 6.82 21.49 -21.18
C THR A 162 6.80 22.62 -20.15
N LYS A 163 6.63 23.89 -20.55
CA LYS A 163 6.56 25.03 -19.60
C LYS A 163 5.16 25.24 -19.00
N VAL A 164 4.09 24.79 -19.66
CA VAL A 164 2.72 24.80 -19.09
C VAL A 164 2.39 23.50 -18.36
N LYS A 165 3.38 22.81 -17.79
CA LYS A 165 3.15 22.02 -16.58
C LYS A 165 3.02 23.00 -15.42
N LYS A 166 1.98 23.84 -15.46
CA LYS A 166 1.58 24.79 -14.42
C LYS A 166 1.56 23.98 -13.13
N ARG A 167 2.62 24.12 -12.31
CA ARG A 167 2.67 23.51 -10.98
C ARG A 167 1.43 24.02 -10.30
N ARG A 168 0.44 23.15 -10.21
CA ARG A 168 -0.79 23.47 -9.52
C ARG A 168 -0.39 23.90 -8.12
N SER A 169 -0.99 24.97 -7.63
CA SER A 169 -0.59 25.53 -6.34
C SER A 169 -0.62 24.42 -5.30
N THR A 170 0.43 24.27 -4.50
CA THR A 170 0.53 23.27 -3.42
C THR A 170 -0.73 23.29 -2.54
N LEU A 171 -1.37 24.46 -2.43
CA LEU A 171 -2.63 24.67 -1.73
C LEU A 171 -3.81 23.93 -2.38
N GLU A 172 -3.96 23.92 -3.71
CA GLU A 172 -5.03 23.16 -4.38
C GLU A 172 -4.86 21.66 -4.18
N THR A 173 -3.62 21.15 -4.22
CA THR A 173 -3.33 19.75 -3.92
C THR A 173 -3.65 19.41 -2.47
N LEU A 174 -3.34 20.32 -1.54
CA LEU A 174 -3.68 20.17 -0.12
C LEU A 174 -5.19 20.15 0.11
N ILE A 175 -5.95 21.06 -0.55
CA ILE A 175 -7.41 21.06 -0.47
C ILE A 175 -7.97 19.73 -0.97
N LYS A 176 -7.55 19.28 -2.16
CA LYS A 176 -8.04 18.00 -2.73
C LYS A 176 -7.71 16.82 -1.83
N PHE A 177 -6.50 16.78 -1.27
CA PHE A 177 -6.08 15.77 -0.32
C PHE A 177 -6.93 15.79 0.96
N GLY A 178 -7.21 16.98 1.49
CA GLY A 178 -8.03 17.18 2.68
C GLY A 178 -9.52 16.88 2.47
N THR A 179 -10.01 16.96 1.23
CA THR A 179 -11.40 16.60 0.89
C THR A 179 -11.58 15.13 0.51
N ASP A 180 -10.50 14.42 0.18
CA ASP A 180 -10.56 12.99 -0.13
C ASP A 180 -10.71 12.19 1.17
N ALA A 181 -11.75 11.36 1.28
CA ALA A 181 -11.96 10.48 2.43
C ALA A 181 -10.73 9.59 2.70
N SER A 182 -10.01 9.20 1.65
CA SER A 182 -8.76 8.44 1.74
C SER A 182 -7.61 9.27 2.35
N GLY A 183 -7.55 10.57 2.06
CA GLY A 183 -6.56 11.50 2.62
C GLY A 183 -6.85 11.83 4.08
N LEU A 184 -8.12 12.05 4.43
CA LEU A 184 -8.58 12.27 5.81
C LEU A 184 -8.30 11.07 6.71
N GLU A 185 -8.63 9.86 6.25
CA GLU A 185 -8.34 8.64 7.01
C GLU A 185 -6.85 8.49 7.34
N ARG A 186 -5.97 8.75 6.37
CA ARG A 186 -4.51 8.73 6.56
C ARG A 186 -4.04 9.82 7.51
N THR A 187 -4.64 11.01 7.43
CA THR A 187 -4.36 12.11 8.36
C THR A 187 -4.70 11.73 9.80
N PHE A 188 -5.87 11.12 10.01
CA PHE A 188 -6.26 10.60 11.33
C PHE A 188 -5.35 9.47 11.79
N ARG A 189 -4.91 8.60 10.88
CA ARG A 189 -3.91 7.55 11.19
C ARG A 189 -2.60 8.16 11.65
N LEU A 190 -2.12 9.22 11.00
CA LEU A 190 -0.90 9.93 11.38
C LEU A 190 -1.03 10.54 12.77
N PHE A 191 -2.12 11.26 13.05
CA PHE A 191 -2.34 11.85 14.38
C PHE A 191 -2.47 10.79 15.47
N GLN A 192 -3.15 9.67 15.19
CA GLN A 192 -3.20 8.54 16.10
C GLN A 192 -1.80 7.98 16.39
N ALA A 193 -0.94 7.91 15.37
CA ALA A 193 0.42 7.39 15.49
C ALA A 193 1.32 8.31 16.32
N ILE A 194 1.20 9.62 16.10
CA ILE A 194 1.88 10.65 16.88
C ILE A 194 1.45 10.58 18.34
N ALA A 195 0.14 10.52 18.61
CA ALA A 195 -0.37 10.38 19.97
C ALA A 195 0.17 9.11 20.67
N GLN A 196 0.24 7.99 19.95
CA GLN A 196 0.82 6.74 20.44
C GLN A 196 2.33 6.87 20.73
N CYS A 197 3.09 7.60 19.91
CA CYS A 197 4.51 7.86 20.15
C CYS A 197 4.72 8.74 21.38
N ILE A 198 3.94 9.83 21.51
CA ILE A 198 4.00 10.72 22.69
C ILE A 198 3.70 9.93 23.96
N GLN A 199 2.71 9.03 23.92
CA GLN A 199 2.36 8.19 25.06
C GLN A 199 3.48 7.20 25.43
N SER A 200 4.21 6.69 24.44
CA SER A 200 5.15 5.58 24.65
C SER A 200 6.58 6.03 24.97
N PHE A 201 6.99 7.21 24.49
CA PHE A 201 8.35 7.72 24.68
C PHE A 201 8.34 8.89 25.66
N SER A 202 8.75 8.61 26.90
CA SER A 202 8.86 9.64 27.96
C SER A 202 9.73 10.82 27.53
N SER A 203 10.82 10.58 26.80
CA SER A 203 11.69 11.65 26.28
C SER A 203 10.97 12.58 25.31
N VAL A 204 10.17 12.04 24.37
CA VAL A 204 9.40 12.86 23.41
C VAL A 204 8.38 13.70 24.17
N ARG A 205 7.69 13.10 25.13
CA ARG A 205 6.73 13.79 26.01
C ARG A 205 7.39 14.90 26.82
N SER A 206 8.54 14.64 27.45
CA SER A 206 9.30 15.64 28.21
C SER A 206 9.76 16.80 27.32
N ILE A 207 10.21 16.53 26.09
CA ILE A 207 10.59 17.58 25.13
C ILE A 207 9.36 18.43 24.74
N LEU A 208 8.22 17.81 24.46
CA LEU A 208 6.99 18.54 24.12
C LEU A 208 6.47 19.37 25.27
N ILE A 209 6.46 18.83 26.49
CA ILE A 209 6.08 19.58 27.69
C ILE A 209 7.03 20.75 27.91
N TYR A 210 8.34 20.53 27.76
CA TYR A 210 9.33 21.60 27.85
C TYR A 210 9.04 22.69 26.81
N LEU A 211 8.90 22.35 25.53
CA LEU A 211 8.58 23.32 24.47
C LEU A 211 7.28 24.09 24.76
N PHE A 212 6.23 23.40 25.19
CA PHE A 212 4.92 24.01 25.45
C PHE A 212 4.92 24.92 26.68
N ILE A 213 5.78 24.66 27.66
CA ILE A 213 5.93 25.51 28.85
C ILE A 213 6.90 26.66 28.55
N THR A 214 8.07 26.38 27.96
CA THR A 214 9.12 27.38 27.78
C THR A 214 8.81 28.38 26.69
N VAL A 215 8.17 27.99 25.59
CA VAL A 215 7.91 28.93 24.48
C VAL A 215 6.96 30.07 24.92
N PRO A 216 5.79 29.81 25.55
CA PRO A 216 4.95 30.88 26.05
C PRO A 216 5.62 31.72 27.15
N GLN A 217 6.44 31.12 28.01
CA GLN A 217 7.20 31.85 29.03
C GLN A 217 8.23 32.78 28.41
N VAL A 218 8.97 32.33 27.39
CA VAL A 218 9.92 33.15 26.64
C VAL A 218 9.19 34.28 25.89
N VAL A 219 8.06 33.97 25.25
CA VAL A 219 7.24 35.00 24.57
C VAL A 219 6.68 36.01 25.59
N TYR A 220 6.17 35.54 26.73
CA TYR A 220 5.62 36.40 27.78
C TYR A 220 6.70 37.30 28.38
N THR A 221 7.86 36.75 28.74
CA THR A 221 8.99 37.53 29.25
C THR A 221 9.52 38.51 28.21
N PHE A 222 9.59 38.13 26.93
CA PHE A 222 9.97 39.04 25.85
C PHE A 222 8.97 40.19 25.67
N LEU A 223 7.66 39.89 25.62
CA LEU A 223 6.61 40.89 25.53
C LEU A 223 6.56 41.79 26.77
N PHE A 224 6.71 41.22 27.96
CA PHE A 224 6.74 41.96 29.22
C PHE A 224 7.97 42.87 29.30
N PHE A 225 9.15 42.38 28.91
CA PHE A 225 10.39 43.16 28.87
C PHE A 225 10.29 44.32 27.87
N HIS A 226 9.65 44.10 26.71
CA HIS A 226 9.44 45.16 25.72
C HIS A 226 8.44 46.22 26.21
N ASN A 227 7.45 45.84 27.00
CA ASN A 227 6.37 46.74 27.41
C ASN A 227 6.63 47.45 28.75
N ASN A 228 7.44 46.88 29.64
CA ASN A 228 7.65 47.39 30.99
C ASN A 228 9.14 47.50 31.34
N ASN A 229 9.72 48.67 31.10
CA ASN A 229 11.11 48.99 31.44
C ASN A 229 11.30 49.45 32.91
N LYS A 230 10.32 49.26 33.82
CA LYS A 230 10.32 49.94 35.14
C LYS A 230 10.04 49.12 36.40
N TYR A 231 9.72 47.84 36.34
CA TYR A 231 9.45 47.06 37.57
C TYR A 231 10.23 45.75 37.61
N SER A 232 11.26 45.72 38.46
CA SER A 232 12.13 44.57 38.72
C SER A 232 11.56 43.76 39.88
N THR A 233 10.80 42.71 39.59
CA THR A 233 10.44 41.68 40.57
C THR A 233 10.81 40.30 39.99
N SER A 234 11.73 39.61 40.67
CA SER A 234 12.30 38.34 40.23
C SER A 234 11.31 37.17 40.47
N PRO A 235 10.89 36.44 39.42
CA PRO A 235 9.93 35.35 39.54
C PRO A 235 10.64 34.01 39.34
N SER A 236 11.48 33.54 40.27
CA SER A 236 12.42 32.45 39.91
C SER A 236 12.12 31.01 40.41
N ASN A 237 11.54 30.69 41.57
CA ASN A 237 11.80 29.33 42.11
C ASN A 237 10.65 28.46 42.68
N LEU A 238 9.39 28.90 42.75
CA LEU A 238 8.34 28.12 43.46
C LEU A 238 7.34 27.33 42.59
N ILE A 239 7.40 27.43 41.25
CA ILE A 239 6.30 26.98 40.38
C ILE A 239 6.64 25.75 39.51
N THR A 240 7.88 25.25 39.48
CA THR A 240 8.29 24.36 38.39
C THR A 240 7.99 22.86 38.58
N GLN A 241 8.10 22.29 39.78
CA GLN A 241 7.96 20.82 39.94
C GLN A 241 6.51 20.32 40.03
N SER A 242 5.65 20.92 40.86
CA SER A 242 4.26 20.47 41.02
C SER A 242 3.40 20.66 39.77
N TRP A 243 3.74 21.65 38.94
CA TRP A 243 3.10 21.88 37.65
C TRP A 243 3.53 20.84 36.62
N LEU A 244 4.78 20.39 36.64
CA LEU A 244 5.28 19.38 35.71
C LEU A 244 4.59 18.02 35.91
N GLU A 245 4.37 17.60 37.16
CA GLU A 245 3.68 16.33 37.44
C GLU A 245 2.20 16.35 37.07
N ARG A 246 1.48 17.43 37.41
CA ARG A 246 0.05 17.57 37.05
C ARG A 246 -0.14 17.67 35.54
N THR A 247 0.74 18.39 34.85
CA THR A 247 0.68 18.48 33.40
C THR A 247 0.93 17.12 32.77
N ASP A 248 1.94 16.36 33.20
CA ASP A 248 2.25 15.05 32.62
C ASP A 248 1.06 14.08 32.68
N ALA A 249 0.39 13.97 33.84
CA ALA A 249 -0.79 13.13 34.00
C ALA A 249 -1.95 13.56 33.06
N GLN A 250 -2.20 14.87 32.96
CA GLN A 250 -3.24 15.42 32.11
C GLN A 250 -2.94 15.22 30.62
N TRP A 251 -1.68 15.36 30.19
CA TRP A 251 -1.26 15.09 28.82
C TRP A 251 -1.50 13.62 28.45
N MET A 252 -1.25 12.69 29.38
CA MET A 252 -1.49 11.27 29.13
C MET A 252 -2.97 10.96 28.96
N THR A 253 -3.84 11.50 29.82
CA THR A 253 -5.30 11.29 29.70
C THR A 253 -5.82 11.88 28.39
N ASN A 254 -5.41 13.10 28.06
CA ASN A 254 -5.84 13.78 26.83
C ASN A 254 -5.32 13.06 25.58
N ALA A 255 -4.07 12.58 25.58
CA ALA A 255 -3.50 11.84 24.47
C ALA A 255 -4.19 10.48 24.26
N MET A 256 -4.53 9.78 25.34
CA MET A 256 -5.29 8.52 25.28
C MET A 256 -6.71 8.75 24.73
N GLU A 257 -7.38 9.79 25.20
CA GLU A 257 -8.71 10.15 24.72
C GLU A 257 -8.68 10.56 23.24
N ALA A 258 -7.73 11.42 22.86
CA ALA A 258 -7.53 11.83 21.47
C ALA A 258 -7.25 10.63 20.57
N ARG A 259 -6.38 9.71 20.99
CA ARG A 259 -6.11 8.46 20.28
C ARG A 259 -7.38 7.63 20.09
N SER A 260 -8.19 7.48 21.13
CA SER A 260 -9.45 6.73 21.08
C SER A 260 -10.46 7.38 20.11
N ARG A 261 -10.65 8.70 20.22
CA ARG A 261 -11.54 9.47 19.34
C ARG A 261 -11.11 9.40 17.87
N LEU A 262 -9.81 9.54 17.60
CA LEU A 262 -9.25 9.41 16.25
C LEU A 262 -9.41 7.99 15.70
N ALA A 263 -9.22 6.96 16.54
CA ALA A 263 -9.45 5.58 16.14
C ALA A 263 -10.93 5.35 15.75
N LYS A 264 -11.89 5.84 16.55
CA LYS A 264 -13.32 5.82 16.20
C LYS A 264 -13.59 6.54 14.87
N GLY A 265 -13.01 7.73 14.67
CA GLY A 265 -13.14 8.49 13.42
C GLY A 265 -12.59 7.76 12.19
N ARG A 266 -11.49 7.03 12.32
CA ARG A 266 -10.95 6.20 11.22
C ARG A 266 -11.85 5.03 10.86
N ARG A 267 -12.51 4.42 11.85
CA ARG A 267 -13.46 3.32 11.61
C ARG A 267 -14.64 3.81 10.78
N PHE A 268 -15.13 5.01 11.05
CA PHE A 268 -16.21 5.65 10.29
C PHE A 268 -15.89 5.72 8.78
N PHE A 269 -14.68 6.14 8.39
CA PHE A 269 -14.29 6.19 6.97
C PHE A 269 -14.14 4.83 6.29
N ARG A 270 -14.08 3.74 7.05
CA ARG A 270 -13.92 2.37 6.56
C ARG A 270 -15.22 1.58 6.53
N VAL A 271 -16.31 2.12 7.09
CA VAL A 271 -17.64 1.50 7.04
C VAL A 271 -17.98 1.20 5.58
N PHE A 272 -18.42 -0.03 5.30
CA PHE A 272 -18.74 -0.57 3.97
C PHE A 272 -17.58 -0.76 2.98
N ARG A 273 -16.34 -0.40 3.31
CA ARG A 273 -15.18 -0.66 2.40
C ARG A 273 -14.90 -2.15 2.20
N PHE A 274 -15.43 -3.02 3.06
CA PHE A 274 -15.36 -4.47 2.85
C PHE A 274 -15.97 -4.88 1.50
N VAL A 275 -17.04 -4.20 1.05
CA VAL A 275 -17.71 -4.48 -0.22
C VAL A 275 -16.75 -4.22 -1.39
N GLU A 276 -16.03 -3.10 -1.35
CA GLU A 276 -15.02 -2.77 -2.37
C GLU A 276 -13.89 -3.80 -2.38
N SER A 277 -13.47 -4.28 -1.21
CA SER A 277 -12.43 -5.30 -1.08
C SER A 277 -12.86 -6.64 -1.67
N PHE A 278 -14.07 -7.11 -1.35
CA PHE A 278 -14.61 -8.36 -1.91
C PHE A 278 -14.89 -8.25 -3.40
N HIS A 279 -15.47 -7.14 -3.87
CA HIS A 279 -15.66 -6.90 -5.31
C HIS A 279 -14.32 -6.88 -6.04
N SER A 280 -13.29 -6.28 -5.45
CA SER A 280 -11.92 -6.27 -6.02
C SER A 280 -11.25 -7.65 -6.03
N ALA A 281 -11.62 -8.54 -5.11
CA ALA A 281 -11.17 -9.93 -5.11
C ALA A 281 -11.92 -10.74 -6.19
N PHE A 282 -13.25 -10.62 -6.23
CA PHE A 282 -14.12 -11.30 -7.21
C PHE A 282 -13.77 -10.92 -8.65
N THR A 283 -13.54 -9.63 -8.93
CA THR A 283 -13.12 -9.17 -10.25
C THR A 283 -11.77 -9.74 -10.69
N LEU A 284 -10.79 -9.85 -9.78
CA LEU A 284 -9.52 -10.52 -10.09
C LEU A 284 -9.71 -12.01 -10.38
N THR A 285 -10.61 -12.66 -9.65
CA THR A 285 -10.95 -14.07 -9.85
C THR A 285 -11.53 -14.33 -11.24
N ASN A 286 -12.28 -13.38 -11.80
CA ASN A 286 -12.93 -13.52 -13.12
C ASN A 286 -12.10 -12.96 -14.29
N ALA A 287 -11.08 -12.14 -14.02
CA ALA A 287 -10.30 -11.47 -15.07
C ALA A 287 -9.32 -12.41 -15.80
N HIS A 288 -8.88 -13.48 -15.15
CA HIS A 288 -7.85 -14.39 -15.67
C HIS A 288 -8.35 -15.84 -15.64
N GLU A 289 -8.34 -16.49 -16.79
CA GLU A 289 -8.66 -17.92 -16.94
C GLU A 289 -7.54 -18.78 -16.33
N GLU A 290 -6.29 -18.48 -16.65
CA GLU A 290 -5.10 -19.03 -15.97
C GLU A 290 -4.58 -18.05 -14.91
N LYS A 291 -4.56 -18.49 -13.65
CA LYS A 291 -4.20 -17.64 -12.52
C LYS A 291 -2.79 -17.95 -12.04
N ASP A 292 -1.91 -16.97 -12.20
CA ASP A 292 -0.58 -16.99 -11.60
C ASP A 292 -0.66 -16.91 -10.06
N LEU A 293 0.37 -17.42 -9.38
CA LEU A 293 0.52 -17.41 -7.93
C LEU A 293 0.40 -16.00 -7.34
N ALA A 294 1.00 -14.97 -7.96
CA ALA A 294 0.86 -13.61 -7.47
C ALA A 294 -0.59 -13.11 -7.52
N THR A 295 -1.36 -13.58 -8.50
CA THR A 295 -2.78 -13.25 -8.63
C THR A 295 -3.61 -13.92 -7.53
N TRP A 296 -3.34 -15.19 -7.21
CA TRP A 296 -3.98 -15.89 -6.09
C TRP A 296 -3.67 -15.23 -4.73
N LEU A 297 -2.42 -14.80 -4.51
CA LEU A 297 -2.03 -14.07 -3.30
C LEU A 297 -2.74 -12.72 -3.21
N ASP A 298 -2.89 -11.98 -4.32
CA ASP A 298 -3.65 -10.73 -4.36
C ASP A 298 -5.15 -10.94 -4.08
N ILE A 299 -5.75 -11.99 -4.64
CA ILE A 299 -7.15 -12.37 -4.36
C ILE A 299 -7.30 -12.65 -2.86
N SER A 300 -6.41 -13.46 -2.29
CA SER A 300 -6.42 -13.82 -0.87
C SER A 300 -6.24 -12.59 0.01
N ALA A 301 -5.27 -11.71 -0.30
CA ALA A 301 -5.04 -10.48 0.42
C ALA A 301 -6.28 -9.59 0.48
N LYS A 302 -6.98 -9.42 -0.66
CA LYS A 302 -8.22 -8.63 -0.75
C LYS A 302 -9.39 -9.29 -0.02
N SER A 303 -9.52 -10.62 -0.07
CA SER A 303 -10.55 -11.35 0.66
C SER A 303 -10.37 -11.24 2.17
N PHE A 304 -9.15 -11.44 2.68
CA PHE A 304 -8.83 -11.28 4.10
C PHE A 304 -9.01 -9.83 4.56
N ASN A 305 -8.57 -8.86 3.76
CA ASN A 305 -8.83 -7.44 4.04
C ASN A 305 -10.33 -7.12 4.06
N GLY A 306 -11.12 -7.75 3.19
CA GLY A 306 -12.58 -7.64 3.19
C GLY A 306 -13.18 -8.18 4.49
N MET A 307 -12.76 -9.37 4.93
CA MET A 307 -13.22 -9.96 6.19
C MET A 307 -12.86 -9.09 7.40
N TYR A 308 -11.66 -8.54 7.45
CA TYR A 308 -11.26 -7.60 8.49
C TYR A 308 -12.19 -6.38 8.54
N LEU A 309 -12.43 -5.73 7.39
CA LEU A 309 -13.28 -4.54 7.29
C LEU A 309 -14.75 -4.86 7.61
N LEU A 310 -15.20 -6.08 7.30
CA LEU A 310 -16.53 -6.56 7.66
C LEU A 310 -16.68 -6.63 9.19
N PHE A 311 -15.75 -7.29 9.88
CA PHE A 311 -15.77 -7.38 11.34
C PHE A 311 -15.62 -6.02 12.02
N GLU A 312 -14.78 -5.16 11.46
CA GLU A 312 -14.67 -3.79 11.96
C GLU A 312 -15.98 -3.00 11.78
N THR A 313 -16.70 -3.20 10.67
CA THR A 313 -18.02 -2.57 10.44
C THR A 313 -19.05 -3.09 11.44
N LEU A 314 -19.05 -4.40 11.74
CA LEU A 314 -19.94 -5.00 12.73
C LEU A 314 -19.70 -4.42 14.14
N VAL A 315 -18.43 -4.30 14.54
CA VAL A 315 -18.05 -3.73 15.85
C VAL A 315 -18.21 -2.20 15.88
N PHE A 316 -18.18 -1.52 14.73
CA PHE A 316 -18.35 -0.07 14.68
C PHE A 316 -19.71 0.37 15.20
N PHE A 317 -20.80 -0.32 14.85
CA PHE A 317 -22.14 0.05 15.30
C PHE A 317 -22.28 0.00 16.83
N SER A 318 -21.64 -0.96 17.47
CA SER A 318 -21.53 -1.01 18.93
C SER A 318 -20.73 0.16 19.50
N ALA A 319 -19.63 0.54 18.84
CA ALA A 319 -18.70 1.56 19.34
C ALA A 319 -19.22 3.01 19.26
N VAL A 320 -20.33 3.26 18.55
CA VAL A 320 -20.97 4.58 18.44
C VAL A 320 -21.85 4.90 19.65
N ASP A 321 -21.92 4.00 20.65
CA ASP A 321 -22.65 4.21 21.91
C ASP A 321 -24.13 4.60 21.68
N LEU A 322 -24.73 4.11 20.58
CA LEU A 322 -26.16 4.17 20.37
C LEU A 322 -26.79 3.16 21.35
N ASN A 323 -27.04 3.62 22.57
CA ASN A 323 -27.39 2.92 23.82
C ASN A 323 -28.50 1.85 23.77
N LYS A 324 -29.07 1.54 22.59
CA LYS A 324 -30.15 0.57 22.40
C LYS A 324 -29.98 -0.35 21.19
N LEU A 325 -28.87 -0.24 20.44
CA LEU A 325 -28.70 -0.90 19.15
C LEU A 325 -27.46 -1.79 19.04
N SER A 326 -26.67 -1.99 20.11
CA SER A 326 -25.57 -2.98 20.03
C SER A 326 -26.18 -4.38 19.87
N PRO A 327 -26.00 -5.03 18.71
CA PRO A 327 -26.56 -6.36 18.49
C PRO A 327 -25.71 -7.45 19.14
N PHE A 328 -24.53 -7.11 19.68
CA PHE A 328 -23.54 -8.04 20.18
C PHE A 328 -23.22 -7.81 21.66
N SER A 329 -22.86 -8.88 22.36
CA SER A 329 -22.30 -8.79 23.70
C SER A 329 -20.86 -8.25 23.64
N ARG A 330 -20.40 -7.61 24.72
CA ARG A 330 -19.02 -7.11 24.84
C ARG A 330 -17.96 -8.20 24.57
N GLU A 331 -18.21 -9.43 25.03
CA GLU A 331 -17.33 -10.58 24.77
C GLU A 331 -17.24 -10.91 23.28
N THR A 332 -18.37 -10.82 22.56
CA THR A 332 -18.42 -11.05 21.12
C THR A 332 -17.69 -9.94 20.36
N GLU A 333 -17.81 -8.68 20.79
CA GLU A 333 -17.10 -7.55 20.19
C GLU A 333 -15.57 -7.67 20.34
N GLU A 334 -15.10 -8.05 21.53
CA GLU A 334 -13.68 -8.29 21.79
C GLU A 334 -13.17 -9.46 20.92
N PHE A 335 -13.93 -10.55 20.82
CA PHE A 335 -13.62 -11.67 19.94
C PHE A 335 -13.55 -11.26 18.45
N LEU A 336 -14.59 -10.59 17.94
CA LEU A 336 -14.64 -10.11 16.55
C LEU A 336 -13.50 -9.14 16.25
N ASN A 337 -13.14 -8.29 17.20
CA ASN A 337 -12.01 -7.37 17.04
C ASN A 337 -10.69 -8.15 16.94
N VAL A 338 -10.43 -9.15 17.80
CA VAL A 338 -9.20 -9.98 17.70
C VAL A 338 -9.17 -10.77 16.40
N GLU A 339 -10.28 -11.39 16.00
CA GLU A 339 -10.33 -12.17 14.75
C GLU A 339 -10.18 -11.27 13.53
N GLY A 340 -10.74 -10.06 13.55
CA GLY A 340 -10.54 -9.06 12.52
C GLY A 340 -9.06 -8.69 12.37
N GLN A 341 -8.33 -8.53 13.48
CA GLN A 341 -6.88 -8.27 13.44
C GLN A 341 -6.11 -9.45 12.84
N ARG A 342 -6.50 -10.70 13.09
CA ARG A 342 -5.87 -11.88 12.45
C ARG A 342 -6.05 -11.86 10.93
N PHE A 343 -7.26 -11.58 10.45
CA PHE A 343 -7.50 -11.43 9.03
C PHE A 343 -6.71 -10.27 8.42
N TRP A 344 -6.60 -9.14 9.10
CA TRP A 344 -5.78 -8.05 8.63
C TRP A 344 -4.29 -8.43 8.52
N PHE A 345 -3.76 -9.15 9.51
CA PHE A 345 -2.40 -9.68 9.46
C PHE A 345 -2.19 -10.58 8.23
N PHE A 346 -3.09 -11.55 8.00
CA PHE A 346 -2.98 -12.44 6.85
C PHE A 346 -3.08 -11.68 5.52
N ALA A 347 -3.94 -10.66 5.44
CA ALA A 347 -4.02 -9.79 4.27
C ALA A 347 -2.69 -9.11 3.96
N LEU A 348 -2.00 -8.58 4.98
CA LEU A 348 -0.70 -7.94 4.83
C LEU A 348 0.38 -8.94 4.39
N VAL A 349 0.44 -10.13 5.00
CA VAL A 349 1.39 -11.17 4.62
C VAL A 349 1.19 -11.60 3.16
N CYS A 350 -0.06 -11.87 2.75
CA CYS A 350 -0.36 -12.19 1.36
C CYS A 350 0.03 -11.05 0.41
N GLY A 351 -0.22 -9.79 0.79
CA GLY A 351 0.17 -8.62 0.01
C GLY A 351 1.68 -8.48 -0.17
N VAL A 352 2.46 -8.71 0.89
CA VAL A 352 3.93 -8.74 0.84
C VAL A 352 4.42 -9.86 -0.08
N LEU A 353 3.91 -11.08 0.09
CA LEU A 353 4.29 -12.22 -0.75
C LEU A 353 3.96 -11.98 -2.23
N ALA A 354 2.77 -11.45 -2.54
CA ALA A 354 2.40 -11.09 -3.91
C ALA A 354 3.35 -10.05 -4.51
N GLY A 355 3.72 -9.03 -3.73
CA GLY A 355 4.68 -8.02 -4.14
C GLY A 355 6.07 -8.60 -4.42
N VAL A 356 6.55 -9.52 -3.56
CA VAL A 356 7.85 -10.19 -3.73
C VAL A 356 7.86 -11.07 -4.97
N VAL A 357 6.82 -11.89 -5.20
CA VAL A 357 6.70 -12.73 -6.40
C VAL A 357 6.75 -11.87 -7.67
N ARG A 358 6.01 -10.75 -7.70
CA ARG A 358 6.05 -9.80 -8.83
C ARG A 358 7.41 -9.17 -9.05
N LEU A 359 8.10 -8.81 -7.97
CA LEU A 359 9.44 -8.23 -8.07
C LEU A 359 10.44 -9.26 -8.60
N TRP A 360 10.31 -10.51 -8.18
CA TRP A 360 11.13 -11.62 -8.65
C TRP A 360 10.88 -11.95 -10.14
N GLU A 361 9.62 -11.98 -10.57
CA GLU A 361 9.27 -12.13 -11.99
C GLU A 361 9.79 -10.96 -12.84
N ASP A 362 9.62 -9.72 -12.38
CA ASP A 362 10.14 -8.53 -13.04
C ASP A 362 11.69 -8.56 -13.10
N TYR A 363 12.36 -9.21 -12.15
CA TYR A 363 13.81 -9.42 -12.16
C TYR A 363 14.20 -10.49 -13.19
N ARG A 364 13.55 -11.66 -13.20
CA ARG A 364 13.80 -12.73 -14.17
C ARG A 364 13.57 -12.30 -15.61
N ARG A 365 12.51 -11.51 -15.87
CA ARG A 365 12.25 -10.95 -17.21
C ARG A 365 13.35 -10.01 -17.68
N GLN A 366 13.93 -9.22 -16.76
CA GLN A 366 15.01 -8.31 -17.11
C GLN A 366 16.28 -9.07 -17.52
N GLU A 367 16.62 -10.13 -16.79
CA GLU A 367 17.78 -10.97 -17.12
C GLU A 367 17.64 -11.58 -18.51
N GLN A 368 16.46 -12.09 -18.85
CA GLN A 368 16.17 -12.64 -20.19
C GLN A 368 16.26 -11.60 -21.31
N GLU A 369 15.77 -10.38 -21.09
CA GLU A 369 15.86 -9.31 -22.08
C GLU A 369 17.29 -8.81 -22.30
N GLN A 370 18.12 -8.74 -21.26
CA GLN A 370 19.53 -8.35 -21.40
C GLN A 370 20.32 -9.35 -22.24
N VAL A 371 20.07 -10.65 -22.06
CA VAL A 371 20.68 -11.70 -22.88
C VAL A 371 20.23 -11.59 -24.34
N ARG A 372 18.95 -11.27 -24.58
CA ARG A 372 18.41 -11.09 -25.93
C ARG A 372 18.98 -9.86 -26.64
N ASP A 373 18.98 -8.70 -25.99
CA ASP A 373 19.54 -7.46 -26.55
C ASP A 373 21.04 -7.61 -26.90
N GLY A 374 21.80 -8.37 -26.10
CA GLY A 374 23.21 -8.65 -26.38
C GLY A 374 23.44 -9.51 -27.62
N ARG A 375 22.53 -10.45 -27.92
CA ARG A 375 22.61 -11.33 -29.09
C ARG A 375 22.21 -10.60 -30.38
N ASP A 376 21.14 -9.80 -30.34
CA ASP A 376 20.65 -9.09 -31.53
C ASP A 376 21.67 -8.04 -32.01
N ASN A 377 22.30 -7.29 -31.09
CA ASN A 377 23.35 -6.32 -31.44
C ASN A 377 24.62 -6.97 -32.03
N SER A 378 24.90 -8.23 -31.70
CA SER A 378 26.07 -8.94 -32.24
C SER A 378 25.83 -9.45 -33.65
N ALA A 379 24.60 -9.89 -33.97
CA ALA A 379 24.24 -10.41 -35.28
C ALA A 379 24.11 -9.32 -36.36
N GLU A 380 23.68 -8.11 -35.98
CA GLU A 380 23.51 -7.00 -36.93
C GLU A 380 24.85 -6.42 -37.40
N LYS A 381 25.90 -6.51 -36.56
CA LYS A 381 27.26 -6.06 -36.90
C LYS A 381 27.96 -6.98 -37.91
N GLU A 382 27.52 -8.23 -38.04
CA GLU A 382 28.16 -9.23 -38.93
C GLU A 382 27.62 -9.19 -40.37
N LYS A 383 26.40 -8.68 -40.59
CA LYS A 383 25.75 -8.64 -41.93
C LYS A 383 26.02 -7.40 -42.77
N GLY A 384 26.68 -6.37 -42.23
CA GLY A 384 26.86 -5.09 -42.92
C GLY A 384 28.15 -4.93 -43.74
N SER A 385 28.90 -6.00 -44.01
CA SER A 385 30.26 -5.90 -44.59
C SER A 385 30.44 -6.44 -46.02
N VAL A 386 29.37 -6.82 -46.72
CA VAL A 386 29.48 -7.40 -48.07
C VAL A 386 28.37 -6.85 -48.96
N GLU A 387 28.68 -5.78 -49.70
CA GLU A 387 28.10 -5.35 -51.00
C GLU A 387 28.41 -3.86 -51.20
N GLU A 388 29.65 -3.55 -51.61
CA GLU A 388 30.06 -2.27 -52.18
C GLU A 388 30.25 -2.50 -53.67
N GLU A 389 29.44 -1.85 -54.52
CA GLU A 389 29.85 -1.26 -55.80
C GLU A 389 28.67 -0.47 -56.40
N ASP A 390 28.92 0.82 -56.67
CA ASP A 390 28.13 1.79 -57.46
C ASP A 390 26.83 2.40 -56.88
N GLU A 391 26.91 3.38 -55.96
CA GLU A 391 25.92 4.49 -55.79
C GLU A 391 26.37 5.57 -54.75
N ALA A 392 27.27 6.48 -55.14
CA ALA A 392 27.98 7.40 -54.21
C ALA A 392 27.19 8.63 -53.70
N GLU A 393 26.03 8.99 -54.26
CA GLU A 393 25.28 10.19 -53.83
C GLU A 393 24.14 9.89 -52.82
N ASP A 394 23.79 8.62 -52.57
CA ASP A 394 22.71 8.23 -51.67
C ASP A 394 23.20 7.72 -50.28
N GLU A 395 24.52 7.62 -50.07
CA GLU A 395 25.08 7.13 -48.81
C GLU A 395 24.87 8.06 -47.61
N HIS A 396 25.02 9.37 -47.81
CA HIS A 396 24.86 10.35 -46.73
C HIS A 396 23.43 10.38 -46.19
N VAL A 397 22.43 10.19 -47.06
CA VAL A 397 21.02 10.09 -46.68
C VAL A 397 20.75 8.79 -45.92
N LYS A 398 21.37 7.67 -46.33
CA LYS A 398 21.27 6.38 -45.63
C LYS A 398 21.89 6.45 -44.23
N GLN A 399 23.05 7.09 -44.08
CA GLN A 399 23.72 7.28 -42.78
C GLN A 399 22.90 8.14 -41.81
N LEU A 400 22.39 9.29 -42.27
CA LEU A 400 21.55 10.16 -41.42
C LEU A 400 20.27 9.46 -40.95
N LYS A 401 19.63 8.68 -41.84
CA LYS A 401 18.42 7.93 -41.51
C LYS A 401 18.69 6.81 -40.51
N GLU A 402 19.86 6.18 -40.58
CA GLU A 402 20.28 5.15 -39.62
C GLU A 402 20.60 5.76 -38.25
N GLU A 403 21.28 6.91 -38.22
CA GLU A 403 21.54 7.62 -36.96
C GLU A 403 20.24 8.08 -36.28
N GLU A 404 19.26 8.57 -37.04
CA GLU A 404 17.95 8.95 -36.50
C GLU A 404 17.20 7.74 -35.91
N ARG A 405 17.27 6.58 -36.57
CA ARG A 405 16.71 5.32 -36.06
C ARG A 405 17.39 4.88 -34.78
N GLN A 406 18.72 4.96 -34.70
CA GLN A 406 19.47 4.62 -33.51
C GLN A 406 19.14 5.55 -32.34
N ARG A 407 19.04 6.87 -32.59
CA ARG A 407 18.63 7.86 -31.56
C ARG A 407 17.21 7.58 -31.06
N ALA A 408 16.26 7.30 -31.96
CA ALA A 408 14.89 6.96 -31.61
C ALA A 408 14.81 5.65 -30.79
N ALA A 409 15.60 4.63 -31.15
CA ALA A 409 15.68 3.38 -30.40
C ALA A 409 16.23 3.58 -28.99
N VAL A 410 17.27 4.40 -28.83
CA VAL A 410 17.85 4.76 -27.53
C VAL A 410 16.86 5.55 -26.67
N GLU A 411 16.14 6.51 -27.24
CA GLU A 411 15.11 7.27 -26.51
C GLU A 411 13.96 6.36 -26.06
N GLN A 412 13.47 5.48 -26.94
CA GLN A 412 12.43 4.51 -26.60
C GLN A 412 12.89 3.55 -25.49
N LYS A 413 14.15 3.12 -25.50
CA LYS A 413 14.72 2.27 -24.43
C LYS A 413 14.76 3.02 -23.09
N LYS A 414 15.20 4.29 -23.09
CA LYS A 414 15.19 5.15 -21.89
C LYS A 414 13.78 5.33 -21.32
N GLU A 415 12.77 5.55 -22.15
CA GLU A 415 11.38 5.67 -21.71
C GLU A 415 10.85 4.37 -21.10
N ARG A 416 11.13 3.22 -21.73
CA ARG A 416 10.75 1.89 -21.21
C ARG A 416 11.41 1.61 -19.86
N ASP A 417 12.70 1.93 -19.73
CA ASP A 417 13.45 1.74 -18.49
C ASP A 417 12.95 2.67 -17.37
N ALA A 418 12.62 3.92 -17.70
CA ALA A 418 12.00 4.85 -16.74
C ALA A 418 10.62 4.34 -16.26
N ALA A 419 9.78 3.85 -17.18
CA ALA A 419 8.48 3.27 -16.83
C ALA A 419 8.62 2.02 -15.94
N ARG A 420 9.60 1.16 -16.22
CA ARG A 420 9.92 -0.04 -15.42
C ARG A 420 10.39 0.32 -14.02
N LYS A 421 11.34 1.25 -13.90
CA LYS A 421 11.81 1.77 -12.60
C LYS A 421 10.64 2.36 -11.79
N GLY A 422 9.73 3.09 -12.45
CA GLY A 422 8.51 3.60 -11.84
C GLY A 422 7.56 2.51 -11.34
N ARG A 423 7.44 1.39 -12.06
CA ARG A 423 6.62 0.23 -11.64
C ARG A 423 7.23 -0.45 -10.41
N ARG A 424 8.54 -0.74 -10.45
CA ARG A 424 9.25 -1.41 -9.34
C ARG A 424 9.24 -0.60 -8.06
N THR A 425 9.51 0.70 -8.15
CA THR A 425 9.46 1.59 -6.98
C THR A 425 8.08 1.63 -6.34
N ARG A 426 6.99 1.54 -7.13
CA ARG A 426 5.62 1.42 -6.61
C ARG A 426 5.39 0.09 -5.89
N ILE A 427 5.81 -1.03 -6.49
CA ILE A 427 5.68 -2.36 -5.87
C ILE A 427 6.48 -2.41 -4.56
N LEU A 428 7.73 -1.94 -4.57
CA LEU A 428 8.59 -1.92 -3.39
C LEU A 428 8.02 -1.04 -2.28
N ARG A 429 7.52 0.15 -2.61
CA ARG A 429 6.88 1.04 -1.63
C ARG A 429 5.68 0.37 -0.98
N ARG A 430 4.88 -0.37 -1.76
CA ARG A 430 3.74 -1.12 -1.23
C ARG A 430 4.19 -2.24 -0.28
N ILE A 431 5.20 -3.02 -0.65
CA ILE A 431 5.78 -4.07 0.21
C ILE A 431 6.27 -3.46 1.53
N VAL A 432 7.03 -2.37 1.47
CA VAL A 432 7.56 -1.70 2.68
C VAL A 432 6.42 -1.17 3.55
N ALA A 433 5.38 -0.59 2.95
CA ALA A 433 4.21 -0.13 3.70
C ALA A 433 3.48 -1.28 4.39
N ASP A 434 3.26 -2.40 3.70
CA ASP A 434 2.60 -3.58 4.28
C ASP A 434 3.48 -4.21 5.39
N LEU A 435 4.80 -4.29 5.21
CA LEU A 435 5.74 -4.76 6.24
C LEU A 435 5.74 -3.90 7.51
N LEU A 436 5.67 -2.58 7.36
CA LEU A 436 5.56 -1.64 8.49
C LEU A 436 4.20 -1.75 9.20
N ASP A 437 3.18 -2.25 8.51
CA ASP A 437 1.84 -2.43 9.07
C ASP A 437 1.64 -3.77 9.78
N ILE A 438 2.40 -4.83 9.44
CA ILE A 438 2.32 -6.17 10.07
C ILE A 438 2.40 -6.15 11.62
N PRO A 439 3.30 -5.35 12.24
CA PRO A 439 3.40 -5.22 13.69
C PRO A 439 2.11 -4.77 14.37
N GLN A 440 1.22 -4.05 13.68
CA GLN A 440 0.02 -3.50 14.28
C GLN A 440 -1.01 -4.57 14.66
N PRO A 441 -1.52 -5.40 13.72
CA PRO A 441 -2.36 -6.52 14.11
C PRO A 441 -1.59 -7.59 14.88
N GLY A 442 -0.30 -7.79 14.56
CA GLY A 442 0.54 -8.77 15.26
C GLY A 442 0.64 -8.52 16.76
N ALA A 443 0.76 -7.26 17.18
CA ALA A 443 0.80 -6.89 18.59
C ALA A 443 -0.56 -7.04 19.28
N VAL A 444 -1.67 -6.74 18.59
CA VAL A 444 -3.03 -6.90 19.16
C VAL A 444 -3.39 -8.37 19.35
N VAL A 445 -2.98 -9.24 18.41
CA VAL A 445 -3.18 -10.69 18.54
C VAL A 445 -2.17 -11.31 19.53
N GLY A 446 -1.05 -10.63 19.77
CA GLY A 446 0.07 -11.09 20.61
C GLY A 446 0.99 -12.10 19.93
N TRP A 447 1.01 -12.10 18.59
CA TRP A 447 1.98 -12.86 17.81
C TRP A 447 3.36 -12.23 17.81
N THR A 448 3.44 -10.92 18.06
CA THR A 448 4.71 -10.18 18.06
C THR A 448 4.87 -9.35 19.34
N PRO A 449 6.03 -9.42 20.02
CA PRO A 449 6.25 -8.71 21.28
C PRO A 449 6.70 -7.27 21.05
N PHE A 450 6.03 -6.52 20.17
CA PHE A 450 6.41 -5.13 19.90
C PHE A 450 5.91 -4.19 20.99
N LEU A 451 6.80 -3.30 21.43
CA LEU A 451 6.44 -2.21 22.32
C LEU A 451 5.47 -1.25 21.62
N PRO A 452 4.47 -0.68 22.34
CA PRO A 452 3.53 0.26 21.75
C PRO A 452 4.19 1.46 21.04
N GLY A 453 5.35 1.92 21.53
CA GLY A 453 6.11 3.00 20.90
C GLY A 453 6.64 2.62 19.52
N THR A 454 7.22 1.42 19.39
CA THR A 454 7.73 0.90 18.11
C THR A 454 6.61 0.78 17.08
N VAL A 455 5.45 0.26 17.49
CA VAL A 455 4.25 0.18 16.63
C VAL A 455 3.79 1.58 16.18
N GLY A 456 3.88 2.58 17.05
CA GLY A 456 3.58 3.97 16.71
C GLY A 456 4.53 4.52 15.63
N VAL A 457 5.83 4.31 15.77
CA VAL A 457 6.84 4.76 14.80
C VAL A 457 6.66 4.08 13.44
N MET A 458 6.43 2.76 13.45
CA MET A 458 6.17 2.02 12.22
C MET A 458 4.88 2.51 11.53
N MET A 459 3.83 2.82 12.30
CA MET A 459 2.60 3.42 11.76
C MET A 459 2.84 4.80 11.15
N ILE A 460 3.70 5.65 11.74
CA ILE A 460 4.09 6.93 11.11
C ILE A 460 4.77 6.66 9.77
N GLY A 461 5.76 5.74 9.74
CA GLY A 461 6.48 5.38 8.52
C GLY A 461 5.57 4.91 7.39
N SER A 462 4.66 3.96 7.68
CA SER A 462 3.72 3.45 6.67
C SER A 462 2.71 4.52 6.22
N THR A 463 2.30 5.40 7.13
CA THR A 463 1.36 6.49 6.82
C THR A 463 1.99 7.55 5.93
N LEU A 464 3.26 7.91 6.15
CA LEU A 464 4.00 8.82 5.28
C LEU A 464 4.20 8.22 3.89
N LEU A 465 4.63 6.95 3.81
CA LEU A 465 4.83 6.26 2.52
C LEU A 465 3.53 6.18 1.70
N THR A 466 2.42 5.79 2.34
CA THR A 466 1.11 5.70 1.66
C THR A 466 0.46 7.06 1.42
N GLY A 467 0.76 8.06 2.25
CA GLY A 467 0.34 9.45 2.06
C GLY A 467 0.97 10.08 0.82
N MET A 468 2.26 9.81 0.57
CA MET A 468 2.97 10.27 -0.63
C MET A 468 2.34 9.72 -1.91
N GLU A 469 1.82 8.49 -1.92
CA GLU A 469 1.14 7.93 -3.10
C GLU A 469 -0.16 8.65 -3.42
N VAL A 470 -0.95 8.99 -2.39
CA VAL A 470 -2.18 9.77 -2.57
C VAL A 470 -1.84 11.19 -3.00
N TRP A 471 -0.80 11.79 -2.41
CA TRP A 471 -0.30 13.10 -2.81
C TRP A 471 0.10 13.14 -4.30
N ASP A 472 0.87 12.15 -4.76
CA ASP A 472 1.28 11.99 -6.17
C ASP A 472 0.08 11.79 -7.10
N LYS A 473 -1.02 11.22 -6.61
CA LYS A 473 -2.28 11.06 -7.37
C LYS A 473 -3.02 12.40 -7.45
N CYS A 474 -3.16 13.10 -6.33
CA CYS A 474 -3.80 14.41 -6.25
C CYS A 474 -3.04 15.51 -7.01
N SER A 475 -1.71 15.36 -7.18
CA SER A 475 -0.89 16.31 -7.94
C SER A 475 -0.97 16.11 -9.46
N ARG A 476 -1.44 14.94 -9.93
CA ARG A 476 -1.58 14.61 -11.36
C ARG A 476 -2.98 14.89 -11.90
N LEU A 477 -4.01 14.67 -11.09
CA LEU A 477 -5.38 15.12 -11.34
C LEU A 477 -5.40 16.61 -11.28
#